data_AF-A0A151HDG1-F1
#
_entry.id   AF-A0A151HDG1-F1
#
_cell.length_a   1.000
_cell.length_b   1.000
_cell.length_c   1.000
_cell.angle_alpha   90.00
_cell.angle_beta   90.00
_cell.angle_gamma   90.00
#
_symmetry.space_group_name_H-M   'P 1'
#
loop_
_entity.id
_entity.type
_entity.pdbx_description
1 polymer ?
#
loop_
_entity_poly.entity_id
_entity_poly.type
_entity_poly.pdbx_seq_one_letter_code
_entity_poly.pdbx_strand_id
1 'polypeptide(L)'
;MVWQEWWPYDPQPQPQTTNPYLVHCEKGKVYWWCSCGLSKTQPWCDGAHKGTPFKPVMYIPSITGKKLLCGCKHSGSRPLCNGTHLWVKCNNNTPLACVASFAAAFSVGVASTYLMHG
;
A
#
# COMPACT_ATOMS: atom_id res chain seq x y z
N MET A 1 8.96 -17.28 -1.55
CA MET A 1 9.22 -17.26 -0.10
C MET A 1 8.76 -15.93 0.43
N VAL A 2 7.53 -15.90 0.93
CA VAL A 2 6.92 -14.68 1.48
C VAL A 2 7.28 -14.61 2.97
N TRP A 3 7.57 -13.42 3.50
CA TRP A 3 7.91 -13.20 4.93
C TRP A 3 6.96 -13.94 5.90
N GLN A 4 5.67 -14.03 5.53
CA GLN A 4 4.62 -14.71 6.28
C GLN A 4 4.79 -16.23 6.42
N GLU A 5 5.53 -16.88 5.50
CA GLU A 5 5.79 -18.33 5.57
C GLU A 5 6.80 -18.66 6.66
N TRP A 6 7.72 -17.74 6.96
CA TRP A 6 8.78 -17.93 7.95
C TRP A 6 8.34 -17.54 9.36
N TRP A 7 7.39 -16.61 9.47
CA TRP A 7 6.88 -16.16 10.77
C TRP A 7 5.34 -16.15 10.81
N PRO A 8 4.71 -17.33 10.97
CA PRO A 8 3.26 -17.46 10.91
C PRO A 8 2.52 -16.74 12.06
N TYR A 9 3.24 -16.41 13.15
CA TYR A 9 2.68 -15.75 14.33
C TYR A 9 2.75 -14.21 14.26
N ASP A 10 3.40 -13.64 13.24
CA ASP A 10 3.52 -12.17 13.11
C ASP A 10 2.16 -11.64 12.65
N PRO A 11 1.47 -10.81 13.44
CA PRO A 11 0.18 -10.29 13.04
C PRO A 11 0.28 -9.52 11.72
N GLN A 12 -0.48 -9.98 10.72
CA GLN A 12 -0.55 -9.33 9.41
C GLN A 12 -1.83 -8.50 9.27
N PRO A 13 -1.75 -7.29 8.71
CA PRO A 13 -2.94 -6.54 8.37
C PRO A 13 -3.69 -7.24 7.23
N GLN A 14 -5.02 -7.13 7.22
CA GLN A 14 -5.88 -7.73 6.20
C GLN A 14 -6.53 -6.62 5.35
N PRO A 15 -5.79 -6.01 4.41
CA PRO A 15 -6.32 -4.95 3.57
C PRO A 15 -7.42 -5.46 2.63
N GLN A 16 -8.55 -4.74 2.55
CA GLN A 16 -9.60 -5.01 1.55
C GLN A 16 -9.15 -4.66 0.11
N THR A 17 -8.22 -3.72 -0.03
CA THR A 17 -7.65 -3.31 -1.31
C THR A 17 -6.20 -2.89 -1.13
N THR A 18 -5.39 -3.10 -2.17
CA THR A 18 -4.01 -2.60 -2.21
C THR A 18 -3.95 -1.14 -2.66
N ASN A 19 -4.96 -0.64 -3.37
CA ASN A 19 -4.98 0.72 -3.88
C ASN A 19 -5.12 1.76 -2.77
N PRO A 20 -4.52 2.95 -2.91
CA PRO A 20 -4.73 4.04 -1.96
C PRO A 20 -6.16 4.57 -2.03
N TYR A 21 -6.63 5.13 -0.92
CA TYR A 21 -7.92 5.82 -0.82
C TYR A 21 -7.72 7.33 -0.99
N LEU A 22 -8.39 7.91 -1.98
CA LEU A 22 -8.42 9.36 -2.17
C LEU A 22 -9.59 9.94 -1.38
N VAL A 23 -9.30 10.65 -0.28
CA VAL A 23 -10.33 11.22 0.60
C VAL A 23 -10.12 12.71 0.79
N HIS A 24 -11.21 13.47 0.93
CA HIS A 24 -11.14 14.88 1.31
C HIS A 24 -10.99 14.97 2.84
N CYS A 25 -9.98 15.70 3.30
CA CYS A 25 -9.74 15.91 4.73
C CYS A 25 -9.64 17.42 5.02
N GLU A 26 -10.19 17.81 6.17
CA GLU A 26 -10.17 19.20 6.65
C GLU A 26 -8.95 19.45 7.56
N LYS A 27 -8.34 20.63 7.43
CA LYS A 27 -7.23 21.06 8.28
C LYS A 27 -7.64 21.04 9.75
N GLY A 28 -6.79 20.49 10.60
CA GLY A 28 -6.99 20.48 12.06
C GLY A 28 -8.04 19.49 12.58
N LYS A 29 -8.80 18.84 11.69
CA LYS A 29 -9.74 17.80 12.07
C LYS A 29 -9.02 16.50 12.39
N VAL A 30 -9.42 15.85 13.47
CA VAL A 30 -8.84 14.57 13.90
C VAL A 30 -9.52 13.44 13.14
N TYR A 31 -8.71 12.63 12.46
CA TYR A 31 -9.15 11.41 11.81
C TYR A 31 -8.41 10.21 12.38
N TRP A 32 -9.08 9.04 12.40
CA TRP A 32 -8.50 7.78 12.84
C TRP A 32 -8.39 6.83 11.67
N TRP A 33 -7.18 6.63 11.16
CA TRP A 33 -6.92 5.73 10.05
C TRP A 33 -6.86 4.28 10.51
N CYS A 34 -7.50 3.40 9.75
CA CYS A 34 -7.49 1.96 10.01
C CYS A 34 -6.15 1.35 9.61
N SER A 35 -5.41 0.78 10.58
CA SER A 35 -4.15 0.06 10.37
C SER A 35 -4.33 -1.45 10.17
N CYS A 36 -5.40 -2.05 10.71
CA CYS A 36 -5.63 -3.49 10.64
C CYS A 36 -6.19 -3.98 9.30
N GLY A 37 -6.83 -3.11 8.52
CA GLY A 37 -7.50 -3.47 7.26
C GLY A 37 -8.92 -4.04 7.41
N LEU A 38 -9.34 -4.44 8.62
CA LEU A 38 -10.64 -5.06 8.89
C LEU A 38 -11.85 -4.10 8.88
N SER A 39 -11.61 -2.78 8.91
CA SER A 39 -12.71 -1.79 8.93
C SER A 39 -13.58 -1.90 7.67
N LYS A 40 -14.89 -1.76 7.85
CA LYS A 40 -15.87 -1.67 6.75
C LYS A 40 -15.98 -0.25 6.19
N THR A 41 -15.56 0.76 6.95
CA THR A 41 -15.62 2.18 6.56
C THR A 41 -14.23 2.72 6.16
N GLN A 42 -13.46 1.90 5.44
CA GLN A 42 -12.13 2.29 4.94
C GLN A 42 -12.19 3.66 4.23
N PRO A 43 -11.20 4.54 4.46
CA PRO A 43 -9.92 4.30 5.14
C PRO A 43 -9.94 4.48 6.67
N TRP A 44 -11.11 4.74 7.25
CA TRP A 44 -11.26 5.11 8.66
C TRP A 44 -11.46 3.89 9.55
N CYS A 45 -11.14 4.05 10.83
CA CYS A 45 -11.35 3.02 11.85
C CYS A 45 -12.81 3.03 12.34
N ASP A 46 -13.45 1.87 12.34
CA ASP A 46 -14.80 1.60 12.87
C ASP A 46 -14.81 0.79 14.17
N GLY A 47 -13.63 0.41 14.68
CA GLY A 47 -13.49 -0.43 15.87
C GLY A 47 -13.34 -1.93 15.59
N ALA A 48 -13.36 -2.38 14.32
CA ALA A 48 -13.13 -3.78 13.95
C ALA A 48 -11.72 -4.32 14.31
N HIS A 49 -10.81 -3.46 14.77
CA HIS A 49 -9.47 -3.86 15.23
C HIS A 49 -9.47 -4.51 16.63
N LYS A 50 -10.59 -4.47 17.38
CA LYS A 50 -10.69 -5.11 18.70
C LYS A 50 -10.35 -6.60 18.60
N GLY A 51 -9.47 -7.08 19.49
CA GLY A 51 -8.97 -8.46 19.47
C GLY A 51 -7.74 -8.68 18.57
N THR A 52 -7.33 -7.67 17.79
CA THR A 52 -6.07 -7.69 17.04
C THR A 52 -5.01 -6.83 17.75
N PRO A 53 -3.71 -7.03 17.49
CA PRO A 53 -2.65 -6.18 18.07
C PRO A 53 -2.54 -4.81 17.38
N PHE A 54 -3.36 -4.54 16.36
CA PHE A 54 -3.31 -3.30 15.60
C PHE A 54 -4.09 -2.18 16.31
N LYS A 55 -3.48 -1.00 16.38
CA LYS A 55 -4.11 0.23 16.87
C LYS A 55 -4.31 1.23 15.73
N PRO A 56 -5.45 1.94 15.67
CA PRO A 56 -5.67 2.98 14.66
C PRO A 56 -4.65 4.11 14.81
N VAL A 57 -4.30 4.74 13.70
CA VAL A 57 -3.31 5.83 13.67
C VAL A 57 -4.05 7.17 13.60
N MET A 58 -3.73 8.06 14.53
CA MET A 58 -4.27 9.42 14.53
C MET A 58 -3.68 10.22 13.36
N TYR A 59 -4.53 10.94 12.65
CA TYR A 59 -4.15 11.79 11.53
C TYR A 59 -4.80 13.16 11.65
N ILE A 60 -3.99 14.20 11.66
CA ILE A 60 -4.43 15.59 11.67
C ILE A 60 -3.84 16.27 10.44
N PRO A 61 -4.64 16.53 9.38
CA PRO A 61 -4.15 17.18 8.18
C PRO A 61 -3.68 18.61 8.46
N SER A 62 -2.51 18.98 7.96
CA SER A 62 -2.00 20.36 8.04
C SER A 62 -2.71 21.31 7.04
N ILE A 63 -3.27 20.77 5.96
CA ILE A 63 -3.89 21.51 4.86
C ILE A 63 -5.16 20.77 4.43
N THR A 64 -6.27 21.51 4.29
CA THR A 64 -7.54 21.02 3.76
C THR A 64 -7.39 20.60 2.30
N GLY A 65 -7.88 19.42 1.92
CA GLY A 65 -7.86 18.98 0.54
C GLY A 65 -7.91 17.47 0.38
N LYS A 66 -7.73 17.01 -0.85
CA LYS A 66 -7.66 15.57 -1.15
C LYS A 66 -6.33 14.99 -0.66
N LYS A 67 -6.39 13.91 0.11
CA LYS A 67 -5.24 13.17 0.65
C LYS A 67 -5.32 11.72 0.17
N LEU A 68 -4.16 11.18 -0.19
CA LEU A 68 -4.00 9.77 -0.53
C LEU A 68 -3.62 9.00 0.72
N LEU A 69 -4.56 8.24 1.26
CA LEU A 69 -4.36 7.39 2.42
C LEU A 69 -4.01 5.96 1.98
N CYS A 70 -3.19 5.30 2.80
CA CYS A 70 -2.73 3.95 2.52
C CYS A 70 -3.89 2.94 2.62
N GLY A 71 -4.11 2.19 1.54
CA GLY A 71 -5.04 1.05 1.52
C GLY A 71 -4.38 -0.27 1.84
N CYS A 72 -3.16 -0.52 1.34
CA CYS A 72 -2.44 -1.77 1.54
C CYS A 72 -1.96 -2.03 2.98
N LYS A 73 -1.97 -1.02 3.87
CA LYS A 73 -1.50 -1.06 5.27
C LYS A 73 0.00 -1.31 5.51
N HIS A 74 0.78 -1.44 4.44
CA HIS A 74 2.23 -1.66 4.49
C HIS A 74 3.06 -0.39 4.31
N SER A 75 2.44 0.79 4.20
CA SER A 75 3.19 2.05 4.05
C SER A 75 4.09 2.30 5.27
N GLY A 76 5.29 2.83 5.04
CA GLY A 76 6.19 3.32 6.09
C GLY A 76 5.82 4.72 6.58
N SER A 77 5.13 5.52 5.75
CA SER A 77 4.69 6.89 6.08
C SER A 77 3.21 6.91 6.48
N ARG A 78 2.80 5.99 7.37
CA ARG A 78 1.40 5.87 7.79
C ARG A 78 0.92 7.20 8.38
N PRO A 79 -0.28 7.68 8.03
CA PRO A 79 -1.36 7.01 7.29
C PRO A 79 -1.35 7.24 5.77
N LEU A 80 -0.39 8.02 5.25
CA LEU A 80 -0.33 8.44 3.85
C LEU A 80 0.18 7.30 2.95
N CYS A 81 -0.15 7.37 1.66
CA CYS A 81 0.44 6.49 0.66
C CYS A 81 1.82 6.99 0.22
N ASN A 82 2.82 6.11 0.28
CA ASN A 82 4.20 6.33 -0.21
C ASN A 82 4.56 5.45 -1.42
N GLY A 83 3.58 4.83 -2.08
CA GLY A 83 3.86 3.92 -3.20
C GLY A 83 4.21 2.48 -2.82
N THR A 84 4.42 2.13 -1.54
CA THR A 84 4.69 0.74 -1.11
C THR A 84 3.62 -0.27 -1.58
N HIS A 85 2.41 0.20 -1.89
CA HIS A 85 1.36 -0.64 -2.47
C HIS A 85 1.73 -1.27 -3.83
N LEU A 86 2.64 -0.66 -4.61
CA LEU A 86 3.14 -1.24 -5.86
C LEU A 86 3.95 -2.50 -5.57
N TRP A 87 4.84 -2.44 -4.56
CA TRP A 87 5.61 -3.59 -4.12
C TRP A 87 4.70 -4.71 -3.61
N VAL A 88 3.68 -4.36 -2.82
CA VAL A 88 2.67 -5.33 -2.35
C VAL A 88 1.96 -6.02 -3.53
N LYS A 89 1.61 -5.27 -4.59
CA LYS A 89 1.00 -5.85 -5.81
C LYS A 89 1.96 -6.81 -6.53
N CYS A 90 3.23 -6.44 -6.67
CA CYS A 90 4.25 -7.32 -7.27
C CYS A 90 4.42 -8.61 -6.46
N ASN A 91 4.45 -8.50 -5.13
CA ASN A 91 4.56 -9.66 -4.25
C ASN A 91 3.34 -10.58 -4.35
N ASN A 92 2.13 -10.02 -4.43
CA ASN A 92 0.89 -10.78 -4.57
C ASN A 92 0.80 -11.61 -5.87
N ASN A 93 1.49 -11.19 -6.94
CA ASN A 93 1.59 -11.94 -8.18
C ASN A 93 3.03 -11.93 -8.72
N THR A 94 3.91 -12.63 -8.00
CA THR A 94 5.33 -12.68 -8.29
C THR A 94 5.63 -13.21 -9.70
N PRO A 95 4.98 -14.29 -10.22
CA PRO A 95 5.24 -14.77 -11.57
C PRO A 95 4.95 -13.72 -12.65
N LEU A 96 3.83 -13.01 -12.54
CA LEU A 96 3.48 -11.94 -13.48
C LEU A 96 4.49 -10.78 -13.39
N ALA A 97 4.91 -10.41 -12.19
CA ALA A 97 5.90 -9.37 -11.98
C ALA A 97 7.26 -9.73 -12.61
N CYS A 98 7.69 -10.99 -12.52
CA CYS A 98 8.91 -11.48 -13.16
C CYS A 98 8.82 -11.38 -14.69
N VAL A 99 7.72 -11.86 -15.28
CA VAL A 99 7.50 -11.79 -16.73
C VAL A 99 7.48 -10.34 -17.22
N ALA A 100 6.77 -9.45 -16.51
CA ALA A 100 6.71 -8.03 -16.85
C ALA A 100 8.09 -7.36 -16.78
N SER A 101 8.88 -7.69 -15.75
CA SER A 101 10.24 -7.16 -15.58
C SER A 101 11.19 -7.62 -16.68
N PHE A 102 11.12 -8.90 -17.06
CA PHE A 102 11.91 -9.45 -18.16
C PHE A 102 11.55 -8.79 -19.50
N ALA A 103 10.26 -8.68 -19.80
CA ALA A 103 9.78 -8.05 -21.03
C ALA A 103 10.23 -6.58 -21.13
N ALA A 104 10.17 -5.83 -20.02
CA ALA A 104 10.63 -4.44 -19.96
C ALA A 104 12.14 -4.35 -20.21
N ALA A 105 12.95 -5.17 -19.52
CA ALA A 105 14.41 -5.18 -19.68
C ALA A 105 14.82 -5.57 -21.10
N PHE A 106 14.19 -6.59 -21.68
CA PHE A 106 14.44 -7.02 -23.05
C PHE A 106 14.11 -5.89 -24.05
N SER A 107 12.95 -5.26 -23.91
CA SER A 107 12.50 -4.16 -24.78
C SER A 107 13.44 -2.95 -24.72
N VAL A 108 13.87 -2.58 -23.52
CA VAL A 108 14.85 -1.49 -23.31
C VAL A 108 16.20 -1.86 -23.93
N GLY A 109 16.64 -3.11 -23.79
CA GLY A 109 17.89 -3.60 -24.38
C GLY A 109 17.88 -3.54 -25.90
N VAL A 110 16.80 -4.03 -26.54
CA VAL A 110 16.64 -3.96 -28.00
C VAL A 110 16.57 -2.51 -28.49
N ALA A 111 15.77 -1.66 -27.83
CA ALA A 111 15.65 -0.25 -28.20
C ALA A 111 16.98 0.51 -28.04
N SER A 112 17.70 0.28 -26.95
CA SER A 112 19.03 0.88 -26.72
C SER A 112 20.03 0.45 -27.78
N THR A 113 20.06 -0.85 -28.13
CA THR A 113 20.94 -1.37 -29.18
C THR A 113 20.62 -0.74 -30.53
N TYR A 114 19.33 -0.59 -30.87
CA TYR A 114 18.90 0.06 -32.10
C TYR A 114 19.30 1.54 -32.14
N LEU A 115 19.15 2.28 -31.04
CA LEU A 115 19.50 3.70 -30.99
C LEU A 115 21.02 3.97 -31.07
N MET A 116 21.84 3.04 -30.57
CA MET A 116 23.30 3.24 -30.52
C MET A 116 24.03 2.71 -31.77
N HIS A 117 23.42 1.79 -32.53
CA HIS A 117 24.04 1.16 -33.71
C HIS A 117 23.22 1.32 -35.01
N GLY A 118 22.10 2.02 -34.97
CA GLY A 118 21.23 2.32 -36.11
C GLY A 118 21.48 3.70 -36.72
#